data_AF-R6ZVX7-F1
#
_entry.id   AF-R6ZVX7-F1
#
_cell.length_a   1.000
_cell.length_b   1.000
_cell.length_c   1.000
_cell.angle_alpha   90.00
_cell.angle_beta   90.00
_cell.angle_gamma   90.00
#
_symmetry.space_group_name_H-M   'P 1'
#
loop_
_entity.id
_entity.type
_entity.pdbx_description
1 polymer ?
#
loop_
_entity_poly.entity_id
_entity_poly.type
_entity_poly.pdbx_seq_one_letter_code
_entity_poly.pdbx_strand_id
1 'polypeptide(L)' 'MDLTYYEQNFVLEIYVGRLHEKVELVEEVNQLVWLEQTEDFADTARFAGEKNIAHIVNMALKYSMEKK' A
#
# COMPACT_ATOMS: atom_id res chain seq x y z
N MET A 1 -5.79 -7.29 -5.67
CA MET A 1 -6.66 -6.37 -6.42
C MET A 1 -5.79 -5.66 -7.43
N ASP A 2 -6.25 -5.52 -8.67
CA ASP A 2 -5.58 -4.75 -9.70
C ASP A 2 -6.32 -3.40 -9.94
N LEU A 3 -5.55 -2.35 -10.24
CA LEU A 3 -6.03 -1.04 -10.67
C LEU A 3 -5.39 -0.70 -12.01
N THR A 4 -6.20 -0.52 -13.05
CA THR A 4 -5.71 -0.11 -14.37
C THR A 4 -5.77 1.40 -14.51
N TYR A 5 -4.61 2.03 -14.71
CA TYR A 5 -4.46 3.46 -14.95
C TYR A 5 -4.35 3.70 -16.46
N TYR A 6 -5.49 3.93 -17.12
CA TYR A 6 -5.55 4.07 -18.59
C TYR A 6 -4.69 5.23 -19.10
N GLU A 7 -4.75 6.39 -18.45
CA GLU A 7 -4.00 7.60 -18.85
C GLU A 7 -2.48 7.40 -18.79
N GLN A 8 -2.02 6.62 -17.80
CA GLN A 8 -0.59 6.33 -17.60
C GLN A 8 -0.17 5.00 -18.23
N ASN A 9 -1.09 4.27 -18.87
CA ASN A 9 -0.88 2.98 -19.52
C ASN A 9 -0.14 1.96 -18.63
N PHE A 10 -0.57 1.79 -17.38
CA PHE A 10 -0.03 0.75 -16.50
C PHE A 10 -1.10 0.11 -15.60
N VAL A 11 -0.76 -1.07 -15.08
CA VAL A 11 -1.58 -1.80 -14.10
C VAL A 11 -0.83 -1.83 -12.78
N LEU A 12 -1.53 -1.50 -11.70
CA LEU A 12 -1.05 -1.61 -10.33
C LEU A 12 -1.67 -2.82 -9.66
N GLU A 13 -0.86 -3.78 -9.24
CA GLU A 13 -1.30 -4.93 -8.47
C GLU A 13 -1.05 -4.71 -6.98
N ILE A 14 -2.09 -4.91 -6.18
CA ILE A 14 -2.09 -4.68 -4.72
C ILE A 14 -2.41 -5.99 -4.01
N TYR A 15 -1.49 -6.39 -3.13
CA TYR A 15 -1.61 -7.55 -2.25
C TYR A 15 -1.66 -7.09 -0.80
N VAL A 16 -2.66 -7.56 -0.06
CA VAL A 16 -2.86 -7.25 1.36
C VAL A 16 -3.05 -8.54 2.14
N GLY A 17 -2.45 -8.61 3.31
CA GLY A 17 -2.53 -9.78 4.19
C GLY A 17 -2.08 -9.45 5.60
N ARG A 18 -2.29 -10.40 6.51
CA ARG A 18 -1.79 -10.34 7.88
C ARG A 18 -0.66 -11.36 8.03
N LEU A 19 0.44 -10.93 8.62
CA LEU A 19 1.51 -11.85 9.03
C LEU A 19 1.03 -12.69 10.22
N HIS A 20 1.12 -14.00 10.09
CA HIS A 20 0.73 -14.96 11.15
C HIS A 20 1.91 -15.32 12.07
N GLU A 21 3.12 -15.04 11.61
CA GLU A 21 4.37 -15.31 12.30
C GLU A 21 5.37 -14.19 12.02
N LYS A 22 6.45 -14.15 12.79
CA LYS A 22 7.53 -13.20 12.53
C LYS A 22 8.26 -13.64 11.26
N VAL A 23 8.37 -12.73 10.31
CA VAL A 23 9.11 -12.94 9.07
C VAL A 23 10.32 -12.01 9.06
N GLU A 24 11.45 -12.51 8.57
CA GLU A 24 12.61 -11.68 8.26
C GLU A 24 12.39 -11.06 6.88
N LEU A 25 12.25 -9.73 6.83
CA LEU A 25 12.09 -9.01 5.58
C LEU A 25 13.47 -8.81 4.94
N VAL A 26 13.56 -9.10 3.64
CA VAL A 26 14.77 -8.89 2.85
C VAL A 26 14.56 -7.63 2.00
N GLU A 27 15.41 -6.62 2.21
CA GLU A 27 15.41 -5.42 1.37
C GLU A 27 15.94 -5.78 -0.03
N GLU A 28 15.34 -5.17 -1.06
CA GLU A 28 15.82 -5.29 -2.43
C GLU A 28 16.53 -4.01 -2.85
N VAL A 29 15.92 -3.21 -3.74
CA VAL A 29 16.49 -1.95 -4.22
C VAL A 29 16.17 -0.78 -3.27
N ASN A 30 14.98 -0.81 -2.66
CA ASN A 30 14.50 0.27 -1.80
C ASN A 30 14.44 -0.20 -0.34
N GLN A 31 14.74 0.72 0.59
CA GLN A 31 14.63 0.49 2.02
C GLN A 31 13.20 0.10 2.43
N LEU A 32 13.08 -0.87 3.33
CA LEU A 32 11.79 -1.26 3.89
C LEU A 32 11.51 -0.46 5.16
N VAL A 33 10.27 0.04 5.27
CA VAL A 33 9.82 0.83 6.42
C VAL A 33 8.50 0.30 6.95
N TRP A 34 8.41 0.22 8.28
CA TRP A 34 7.15 -0.05 8.97
C TRP A 34 6.49 1.29 9.30
N LEU A 35 5.22 1.42 8.92
CA LEU A 35 4.42 2.62 9.17
C LEU A 35 3.17 2.22 9.96
N GLU A 36 2.78 3.08 10.89
CA GLU A 36 1.52 2.91 11.62
C GLU A 36 0.33 3.07 10.67
N GLN A 37 -0.74 2.32 10.91
CA GLN A 37 -1.96 2.44 10.09
C GLN A 37 -2.66 3.80 10.23
N THR A 38 -2.35 4.54 11.31
CA THR A 38 -2.87 5.89 11.58
C THR A 38 -2.08 7.00 10.90
N GLU A 39 -1.06 6.65 10.11
CA GLU A 39 -0.24 7.60 9.37
C GLU A 39 -1.06 8.40 8.34
N ASP A 40 -0.71 9.67 8.13
CA ASP A 40 -1.31 10.47 7.06
C ASP A 40 -0.65 10.16 5.71
N PHE A 41 -1.12 9.09 5.08
CA PHE A 41 -0.66 8.68 3.75
C PHE A 41 -0.98 9.70 2.63
N ALA A 42 -1.76 10.75 2.91
CA ALA A 42 -2.07 11.81 1.95
C ALA A 42 -1.12 13.03 2.06
N ASP A 43 -0.19 13.03 3.02
CA ASP A 43 0.82 14.08 3.17
C ASP A 43 1.81 14.04 1.99
N THR A 44 1.67 15.00 1.07
CA THR A 44 2.52 15.10 -0.12
C THR A 44 3.91 15.67 0.15
N ALA A 45 4.17 16.21 1.34
CA ALA A 45 5.52 16.60 1.74
C ALA A 45 6.36 15.37 2.14
N ARG A 46 5.70 14.27 2.52
CA ARG A 46 6.33 13.02 2.94
C ARG A 46 6.23 11.90 1.91
N PHE A 47 5.06 11.75 1.28
CA PHE A 47 4.80 10.67 0.34
C PHE A 47 4.65 11.19 -1.10
N ALA A 48 5.35 10.54 -2.02
CA ALA A 48 5.29 10.85 -3.45
C ALA A 48 4.02 10.27 -4.11
N GLY A 49 3.83 10.63 -5.38
CA GLY A 49 2.75 10.05 -6.21
C GLY A 49 1.38 10.69 -5.97
N GLU A 50 1.32 11.98 -5.62
CA GLU A 50 0.07 12.76 -5.61
C GLU A 50 -1.08 12.09 -4.85
N LYS A 51 -0.80 11.60 -3.63
CA LYS A 51 -1.75 10.91 -2.75
C LYS A 51 -2.16 9.50 -3.20
N ASN A 52 -1.48 8.93 -4.19
CA ASN A 52 -1.80 7.58 -4.68
C ASN A 52 -1.58 6.51 -3.59
N ILE A 53 -0.59 6.65 -2.70
CA ILE A 53 -0.41 5.72 -1.58
C ILE A 53 -1.59 5.75 -0.59
N ALA A 54 -2.16 6.93 -0.30
CA ALA A 54 -3.38 7.03 0.50
C ALA A 54 -4.54 6.26 -0.17
N HIS A 55 -4.68 6.39 -1.49
CA HIS A 55 -5.70 5.65 -2.23
C HIS A 55 -5.49 4.13 -2.14
N ILE A 56 -4.27 3.66 -2.37
CA ILE A 56 -3.87 2.25 -2.29
C ILE A 56 -4.18 1.66 -0.90
N VAL A 57 -3.73 2.33 0.17
CA VAL A 57 -3.94 1.88 1.56
C VAL A 57 -5.42 1.84 1.90
N ASN A 58 -6.19 2.87 1.52
CA ASN A 58 -7.63 2.90 1.73
C ASN A 58 -8.34 1.75 1.02
N MET A 59 -7.93 1.41 -0.20
CA MET A 59 -8.49 0.26 -0.90
C MET A 59 -8.09 -1.06 -0.24
N ALA A 60 -6.83 -1.23 0.15
CA ALA A 60 -6.35 -2.43 0.82
C ALA A 60 -7.08 -2.70 2.15
N LEU A 61 -7.30 -1.65 2.95
CA LEU A 61 -7.99 -1.77 4.25
C LEU A 61 -9.47 -2.15 4.10
N LYS A 62 -10.16 -1.64 3.07
CA LYS A 62 -11.56 -2.05 2.79
C LYS A 62 -11.67 -3.56 2.59
N TYR A 63 -10.81 -4.13 1.74
CA TYR A 63 -10.81 -5.57 1.48
C TYR A 63 -10.29 -6.41 2.65
N SER A 64 -9.35 -5.89 3.45
CA SER A 64 -8.86 -6.60 4.63
C SER A 64 -9.90 -6.71 5.75
N MET A 65 -10.88 -5.81 5.79
CA MET A 65 -11.90 -5.72 6.85
C MET A 65 -13.19 -6.48 6.52
N GLU A 66 -13.39 -6.90 5.27
CA GLU A 66 -14.58 -7.63 4.81
C GLU A 66 -14.61 -9.14 5.14
N LYS A 67 -13.83 -9.59 6.13
CA LYS A 67 -13.94 -10.97 6.66
C LYS A 67 -14.14 -10.99 8.17
N LYS A 68 -15.41 -10.94 8.56
CA LYS A 68 -15.99 -11.77 9.62
C LYS A 68 -17.43 -12.13 9.25
#